data_AF-A0A973B723-F1
#
_entry.id   AF-A0A973B723-F1
#
_cell.length_a   1.000
_cell.length_b   1.000
_cell.length_c   1.000
_cell.angle_alpha   90.00
_cell.angle_beta   90.00
_cell.angle_gamma   90.00
#
_symmetry.space_group_name_H-M   'P 1'
#
loop_
_entity.id
_entity.type
_entity.pdbx_description
1 polymer ?
#
loop_
_entity_poly.entity_id
_entity_poly.type
_entity_poly.pdbx_seq_one_letter_code
_entity_poly.pdbx_strand_id
1 'polypeptide(L)'
;GHVLVDEYQDTNATQYEVLKLLVGERGRFTAVGDDDQSIYGWRGATLDNLKRLPIEYPTLKVVKLEQNYRSTSAILRAANNVIGPNPKLYPKTLFSELGEGEPVRVIDCDGEEHEADRVVARIQSLRAGGELQAVGSQYKDWKDFSVLYRANHQAKVFEKAFRRAQIPYKVSGGQSFFDRAEIKDLCGWLRLLTNNDDDPAFMRAVTTPKRGIGHVTLQALGNFGSLYKLSLFESLFSNSLATVLPAKAVGSLQEFGRYMNDLEHRAKHTVGAQDARVFLNDWLKDIDYEKHLYDAEDSEKVAAARWTNVMDFCDWMAQRCGGQIEDRSGATVEKERKTLLEVVQTIALLSTISEREGDQDVVTLSTLHAAKGLEWPHVMLISCVEGLLPFKLGEDDAEASAESIALRLQEERRLMYVGITRAQRTLLVSWLRRRKKGREMIAGTPSRFIAEMGLDKTTVKEDPREKIRALRAEFAQRAADGAAAKALTEAQSKSGL
;
A
#
# COMPACT_ATOMS: atom_id res chain seq x y z
N GLY A 1 10.01 19.11 -37.32
CA GLY A 1 9.14 18.86 -36.15
C GLY A 1 9.53 19.77 -35.01
N HIS A 2 8.77 19.72 -33.92
CA HIS A 2 9.10 20.34 -32.63
C HIS A 2 9.14 19.23 -31.59
N VAL A 3 10.20 19.19 -30.77
CA VAL A 3 10.39 18.13 -29.76
C VAL A 3 9.92 18.63 -28.40
N LEU A 4 9.13 17.83 -27.69
CA LEU A 4 8.72 18.11 -26.32
C LEU A 4 9.38 17.09 -25.40
N VAL A 5 10.01 17.56 -24.33
CA VAL A 5 10.65 16.70 -23.33
C VAL A 5 10.13 17.10 -21.96
N ASP A 6 9.55 16.15 -21.24
CA ASP A 6 9.13 16.31 -19.85
C ASP A 6 10.13 15.61 -18.91
N GLU A 7 10.11 15.95 -17.62
CA GLU A 7 10.99 15.39 -16.58
C GLU A 7 12.49 15.47 -16.94
N TYR A 8 12.90 16.55 -17.58
CA TYR A 8 14.24 16.70 -18.16
C TYR A 8 15.39 16.56 -17.14
N GLN A 9 15.14 16.90 -15.88
CA GLN A 9 16.11 16.79 -14.77
C GLN A 9 16.55 15.35 -14.47
N ASP A 10 15.77 14.35 -14.92
CA ASP A 10 16.06 12.94 -14.71
C ASP A 10 16.67 12.26 -15.95
N THR A 11 17.08 13.05 -16.94
CA THR A 11 17.76 12.53 -18.12
C THR A 11 19.19 12.10 -17.80
N ASN A 12 19.62 10.99 -18.39
CA ASN A 12 21.02 10.55 -18.38
C ASN A 12 21.80 11.09 -19.58
N ALA A 13 23.13 10.88 -19.60
CA ALA A 13 24.00 11.38 -20.66
C ALA A 13 23.60 10.85 -22.06
N THR A 14 23.19 9.58 -22.16
CA THR A 14 22.76 8.99 -23.44
C THR A 14 21.48 9.61 -23.97
N GLN A 15 20.48 9.81 -23.11
CA GLN A 15 19.21 10.45 -23.47
C GLN A 15 19.43 11.90 -23.92
N TYR A 16 20.36 12.60 -23.28
CA TYR A 16 20.76 13.95 -23.67
C TYR A 16 21.40 13.98 -25.06
N GLU A 17 22.34 13.08 -25.35
CA GLU A 17 22.97 13.02 -26.68
C GLU A 17 21.96 12.65 -27.79
N VAL A 18 20.99 11.77 -27.50
CA VAL A 18 19.90 11.47 -28.44
C VAL A 18 19.06 12.72 -28.72
N LEU A 19 18.70 13.49 -27.69
CA LEU A 19 17.97 14.75 -27.88
C LEU A 19 18.74 15.72 -28.77
N LYS A 20 20.05 15.86 -28.55
CA LYS A 20 20.92 16.74 -29.35
C LYS A 20 20.94 16.33 -30.82
N LEU A 21 21.06 15.04 -31.11
CA LEU A 21 21.03 14.54 -32.49
C LEU A 21 19.66 14.75 -33.16
N LEU A 22 18.56 14.64 -32.40
CA LEU A 22 17.21 14.87 -32.92
C LEU A 22 16.90 16.33 -33.22
N VAL A 23 17.33 17.23 -32.34
CA VAL A 23 17.02 18.66 -32.41
C VAL A 23 18.01 19.39 -33.33
N GLY A 24 19.27 18.94 -33.35
CA GLY A 24 20.38 19.57 -34.05
C GLY A 24 20.62 21.01 -33.60
N GLU A 25 21.32 21.77 -34.44
CA GLU A 25 21.63 23.18 -34.19
C GLU A 25 20.40 24.10 -34.19
N ARG A 26 19.30 23.64 -34.80
CA ARG A 26 18.06 24.45 -34.92
C ARG A 26 17.35 24.64 -33.58
N GLY A 27 17.66 23.84 -32.55
CA GLY A 27 17.14 24.06 -31.20
C GLY A 27 15.61 24.02 -31.07
N ARG A 28 14.89 23.35 -31.99
CA ARG A 28 13.41 23.30 -31.99
C ARG A 28 12.86 22.30 -30.97
N PHE A 29 12.99 22.63 -29.70
CA PHE A 29 12.43 21.85 -28.61
C PHE A 29 11.88 22.71 -27.47
N THR A 30 11.07 22.08 -26.62
CA THR A 30 10.68 22.61 -25.32
C THR A 30 10.95 21.52 -24.30
N ALA A 31 11.79 21.84 -23.31
CA ALA A 31 12.08 20.97 -22.18
C ALA A 31 11.42 21.52 -20.93
N VAL A 32 10.75 20.65 -20.18
CA VAL A 32 10.16 20.93 -18.87
C VAL A 32 10.90 20.09 -17.84
N GLY A 33 11.23 20.69 -16.71
CA GLY A 33 11.90 20.01 -15.62
C GLY A 33 12.10 20.90 -14.41
N ASP A 34 12.41 20.25 -13.28
CA ASP A 34 12.63 20.91 -12.00
C ASP A 34 13.90 20.33 -11.35
N ASP A 35 14.94 21.16 -11.15
CA ASP A 35 16.21 20.78 -10.52
C ASP A 35 16.04 20.27 -9.08
N ASP A 36 14.97 20.69 -8.41
CA ASP A 36 14.62 20.25 -7.05
C ASP A 36 13.89 18.89 -7.02
N GLN A 37 13.50 18.36 -8.19
CA GLN A 37 12.84 17.05 -8.32
C GLN A 37 13.70 16.02 -9.05
N SER A 38 15.03 16.22 -9.13
CA SER A 38 15.96 15.19 -9.65
C SER A 38 16.25 14.15 -8.57
N ILE A 39 15.74 12.94 -8.75
CA ILE A 39 15.79 11.85 -7.73
C ILE A 39 16.17 10.48 -8.32
N TYR A 40 16.54 10.40 -9.60
CA TYR A 40 17.02 9.17 -10.23
C TYR A 40 18.54 9.18 -10.48
N GLY A 41 19.32 9.82 -9.59
CA GLY A 41 20.79 9.87 -9.71
C GLY A 41 21.41 8.47 -9.76
N TRP A 42 20.87 7.54 -8.98
CA TRP A 42 21.24 6.12 -8.99
C TRP A 42 20.98 5.37 -10.31
N ARG A 43 20.16 5.93 -11.22
CA ARG A 43 19.96 5.42 -12.60
C ARG A 43 20.82 6.14 -13.64
N GLY A 44 21.72 7.02 -13.20
CA GLY A 44 22.59 7.82 -14.06
C GLY A 44 21.98 9.13 -14.53
N ALA A 45 20.86 9.59 -13.94
CA ALA A 45 20.35 10.92 -14.18
C ALA A 45 21.36 11.98 -13.71
N THR A 46 21.50 13.07 -14.46
CA THR A 46 22.45 14.14 -14.11
C THR A 46 21.87 15.53 -14.29
N LEU A 47 21.96 16.34 -13.23
CA LEU A 47 21.65 17.77 -13.28
C LEU A 47 22.57 18.55 -14.21
N ASP A 48 23.72 17.98 -14.60
CA ASP A 48 24.63 18.59 -15.57
C ASP A 48 23.94 18.84 -16.92
N ASN A 49 23.00 17.97 -17.31
CA ASN A 49 22.21 18.16 -18.53
C ASN A 49 21.40 19.47 -18.49
N LEU A 50 20.82 19.81 -17.34
CA LEU A 50 20.12 21.10 -17.15
C LEU A 50 21.07 22.29 -17.12
N LYS A 51 22.29 22.11 -16.61
CA LYS A 51 23.33 23.16 -16.55
C LYS A 51 23.87 23.50 -17.93
N ARG A 52 24.00 22.51 -18.81
CA ARG A 52 24.57 22.65 -20.16
C ARG A 52 23.60 23.27 -21.16
N LEU A 53 22.29 23.15 -20.93
CA LEU A 53 21.26 23.65 -21.84
C LEU A 53 21.45 25.12 -22.28
N PRO A 54 21.63 26.10 -21.37
CA PRO A 54 21.83 27.50 -21.77
C PRO A 54 23.16 27.76 -22.48
N ILE A 55 24.16 26.89 -22.27
CA ILE A 55 25.49 27.00 -22.89
C ILE A 55 25.41 26.48 -24.34
N GLU A 56 24.76 25.33 -24.54
CA GLU A 56 24.66 24.66 -25.84
C GLU A 56 23.56 25.25 -26.73
N TYR A 57 22.52 25.84 -26.14
CA TYR A 57 21.45 26.54 -26.84
C TYR A 57 21.31 27.99 -26.33
N PRO A 58 22.17 28.93 -26.77
CA PRO A 58 22.18 30.32 -26.26
C PRO A 58 20.89 31.10 -26.50
N THR A 59 20.07 30.69 -27.48
CA THR A 59 18.77 31.29 -27.78
C THR A 59 17.63 30.73 -26.93
N LEU A 60 17.92 29.83 -25.99
CA LEU A 60 16.92 29.19 -25.13
C LEU A 60 16.27 30.23 -24.20
N LYS A 61 14.94 30.30 -24.24
CA LYS A 61 14.16 31.14 -23.33
C LYS A 61 13.78 30.35 -22.08
N VAL A 62 14.31 30.75 -20.93
CA VAL A 62 13.94 30.16 -19.64
C VAL A 62 12.68 30.84 -19.12
N VAL A 63 11.62 30.05 -18.90
CA VAL A 63 10.38 30.50 -18.27
C VAL A 63 10.23 29.79 -16.93
N LYS A 64 10.09 30.55 -15.84
CA LYS A 64 9.92 30.01 -14.49
C LYS A 64 8.43 30.01 -14.13
N LEU A 65 7.92 28.88 -13.66
CA LEU A 65 6.56 28.75 -13.15
C LEU A 65 6.64 28.71 -11.62
N GLU A 66 6.19 29.78 -10.97
CA GLU A 66 6.34 29.96 -9.51
C GLU A 66 5.04 29.74 -8.73
N GLN A 67 3.89 29.78 -9.42
CA GLN A 67 2.61 29.49 -8.79
C GLN A 67 2.36 27.99 -8.73
N ASN A 68 2.21 27.46 -7.51
CA ASN A 68 1.82 26.09 -7.25
C ASN A 68 0.29 26.00 -7.11
N TYR A 69 -0.32 25.15 -7.94
CA TYR A 69 -1.77 24.93 -7.97
C TYR A 69 -2.20 23.64 -7.25
N ARG A 70 -1.26 22.92 -6.63
CA ARG A 70 -1.48 21.60 -6.02
C ARG A 70 -1.67 21.70 -4.51
N SER A 71 -0.71 22.29 -3.84
CA SER A 71 -0.52 22.22 -2.39
C SER A 71 -0.94 23.51 -1.70
N THR A 72 -1.45 23.40 -0.47
CA THR A 72 -1.73 24.55 0.39
C THR A 72 -0.44 25.27 0.80
N SER A 73 -0.56 26.53 1.23
CA SER A 73 0.60 27.35 1.59
C SER A 73 1.40 26.78 2.77
N ALA A 74 0.76 26.11 3.74
CA ALA A 74 1.47 25.45 4.85
C ALA A 74 2.39 24.32 4.36
N ILE A 75 1.91 23.47 3.44
CA ILE A 75 2.69 22.37 2.86
C ILE A 75 3.82 22.92 1.99
N LEU A 76 3.53 23.92 1.17
CA LEU A 76 4.50 24.49 0.25
C LEU A 76 5.63 25.23 0.99
N ARG A 77 5.31 25.92 2.09
CA ARG A 77 6.29 26.54 2.99
C ARG A 77 7.25 25.51 3.58
N ALA A 78 6.72 24.39 4.08
CA ALA A 78 7.53 23.29 4.59
C ALA A 78 8.44 22.72 3.48
N ALA A 79 7.92 22.55 2.26
CA ALA A 79 8.70 22.07 1.11
C ALA A 79 9.85 23.03 0.75
N ASN A 80 9.55 24.33 0.61
CA ASN A 80 10.51 25.38 0.29
C ASN A 80 11.64 25.46 1.34
N ASN A 81 11.30 25.35 2.63
CA ASN A 81 12.28 25.37 3.72
C ASN A 81 13.19 24.13 3.69
N VAL A 82 12.62 22.94 3.47
CA VAL A 82 13.41 21.69 3.39
C VAL A 82 14.39 21.73 2.23
N ILE A 83 13.99 22.24 1.06
CA ILE A 83 14.84 22.23 -0.13
C ILE A 83 15.81 23.43 -0.20
N GLY A 84 15.55 24.50 0.55
CA GLY A 84 16.34 25.73 0.55
C GLY A 84 17.87 25.54 0.71
N PRO A 85 18.36 24.63 1.57
CA PRO A 85 19.78 24.36 1.74
C PRO A 85 20.50 23.76 0.52
N ASN A 86 19.77 23.22 -0.48
CA ASN A 86 20.40 22.67 -1.67
C ASN A 86 20.87 23.79 -2.62
N PRO A 87 22.02 23.63 -3.30
CA PRO A 87 22.42 24.52 -4.38
C PRO A 87 21.34 24.59 -5.47
N LYS A 88 20.93 25.81 -5.82
CA LYS A 88 19.90 26.06 -6.82
C LYS A 88 20.52 26.36 -8.17
N LEU A 89 20.11 25.61 -9.20
CA LEU A 89 20.51 25.93 -10.57
C LEU A 89 19.66 27.08 -11.11
N TYR A 90 18.34 27.01 -10.88
CA TYR A 90 17.40 28.04 -11.25
C TYR A 90 16.71 28.56 -9.98
N PRO A 91 17.04 29.77 -9.50
CA PRO A 91 16.39 30.32 -8.31
C PRO A 91 14.91 30.54 -8.61
N LYS A 92 14.06 29.94 -7.79
CA LYS A 92 12.59 30.01 -7.87
C LYS A 92 12.02 29.96 -6.46
N THR A 93 10.94 30.69 -6.23
CA THR A 93 10.21 30.62 -4.96
C THR A 93 8.76 30.29 -5.24
N LEU A 94 8.35 29.09 -4.83
CA LEU A 94 6.99 28.64 -5.10
C LEU A 94 6.01 29.26 -4.10
N PHE A 95 4.88 29.77 -4.58
CA PHE A 95 3.77 30.27 -3.75
C PHE A 95 2.44 29.59 -4.12
N SER A 96 1.47 29.61 -3.20
CA SER A 96 0.14 29.02 -3.41
C SER A 96 -0.96 30.02 -3.07
N GLU A 97 -2.04 29.98 -3.84
CA GLU A 97 -3.27 30.78 -3.63
C GLU A 97 -4.41 29.95 -3.01
N LEU A 98 -4.17 28.68 -2.68
CA LEU A 98 -5.18 27.78 -2.09
C LEU A 98 -5.47 28.06 -0.60
N GLY A 99 -4.86 29.10 -0.03
CA GLY A 99 -4.89 29.43 1.39
C GLY A 99 -3.92 28.61 2.23
N GLU A 100 -3.88 28.90 3.54
CA GLU A 100 -2.96 28.24 4.47
C GLU A 100 -3.20 26.73 4.59
N GLY A 101 -4.47 26.31 4.60
CA GLY A 101 -4.84 24.91 4.81
C GLY A 101 -4.52 24.41 6.22
N GLU A 102 -4.50 23.08 6.39
CA GLU A 102 -4.12 22.47 7.66
C GLU A 102 -2.59 22.53 7.85
N PRO A 103 -2.08 22.93 9.03
CA PRO A 103 -0.66 22.86 9.32
C PRO A 103 -0.13 21.43 9.16
N VAL A 104 1.09 21.29 8.64
CA VAL A 104 1.79 19.99 8.56
C VAL A 104 1.88 19.39 9.96
N ARG A 105 1.35 18.17 10.15
CA ARG A 105 1.40 17.49 11.45
C ARG A 105 2.65 16.64 11.55
N VAL A 106 3.30 16.70 12.71
CA VAL A 106 4.43 15.83 13.03
C VAL A 106 4.09 14.97 14.24
N ILE A 107 4.23 13.65 14.10
CA ILE A 107 3.97 12.70 15.19
C ILE A 107 5.21 11.83 15.46
N ASP A 108 5.46 11.58 16.73
CA ASP A 108 6.39 10.55 17.18
C ASP A 108 5.64 9.24 17.48
N CYS A 109 6.27 8.11 17.15
CA CYS A 109 5.71 6.78 17.35
C CYS A 109 6.74 5.90 18.08
N ASP A 110 6.30 5.03 18.97
CA ASP A 110 7.22 4.18 19.74
C ASP A 110 7.97 3.15 18.88
N GLY A 111 7.34 2.71 17.79
CA GLY A 111 7.88 1.79 16.81
C GLY A 111 6.96 1.65 15.60
N GLU A 112 7.35 0.80 14.65
CA GLU A 112 6.68 0.65 13.34
C GLU A 112 5.20 0.25 13.47
N GLU A 113 4.86 -0.62 14.43
CA GLU A 113 3.46 -1.03 14.64
C GLU A 113 2.59 0.11 15.18
N HIS A 114 3.11 0.92 16.11
CA HIS A 114 2.41 2.08 16.65
C HIS A 114 2.27 3.16 15.57
N GLU A 115 3.27 3.33 14.70
CA GLU A 115 3.20 4.23 13.55
C GLU A 115 2.06 3.82 12.59
N ALA A 116 1.99 2.54 12.24
CA ALA A 116 0.94 2.03 11.36
C ALA A 116 -0.47 2.21 11.96
N ASP A 117 -0.63 1.99 13.27
CA ASP A 117 -1.89 2.21 13.97
C ASP A 117 -2.32 3.68 13.98
N ARG A 118 -1.36 4.61 14.15
CA ARG A 118 -1.64 6.05 14.08
C ARG A 118 -2.03 6.50 12.67
N VAL A 119 -1.38 5.95 11.65
CA VAL A 119 -1.73 6.24 10.24
C VAL A 119 -3.15 5.73 9.94
N VAL A 120 -3.50 4.51 10.35
CA VAL A 120 -4.87 3.98 10.24
C VAL A 120 -5.88 4.91 10.92
N ALA A 121 -5.61 5.29 12.17
CA ALA A 121 -6.49 6.17 12.93
C ALA A 121 -6.66 7.55 12.26
N ARG A 122 -5.58 8.09 11.68
CA ARG A 122 -5.64 9.37 10.96
C ARG A 122 -6.47 9.26 9.68
N ILE A 123 -6.28 8.20 8.88
CA ILE A 123 -7.08 7.97 7.66
C ILE A 123 -8.55 7.86 8.04
N GLN A 124 -8.89 7.03 9.03
CA GLN A 124 -10.27 6.85 9.49
C GLN A 124 -10.88 8.15 10.03
N SER A 125 -10.12 8.94 10.79
CA SER A 125 -10.56 10.24 11.31
C SER A 125 -10.87 11.24 10.19
N LEU A 126 -10.02 11.31 9.15
CA LEU A 126 -10.25 12.17 7.98
C LEU A 126 -11.49 11.72 7.20
N ARG A 127 -11.68 10.40 7.03
CA ARG A 127 -12.87 9.85 6.35
C ARG A 127 -14.17 10.05 7.15
N ALA A 128 -14.13 9.91 8.47
CA ALA A 128 -15.29 10.08 9.35
C ALA A 128 -15.78 11.54 9.41
N GLY A 129 -15.00 12.51 8.90
CA GLY A 129 -15.40 13.91 8.80
C GLY A 129 -15.31 14.70 10.11
N GLY A 130 -14.42 14.32 11.04
CA GLY A 130 -14.21 15.07 12.28
C GLY A 130 -13.73 16.52 12.02
N GLU A 131 -14.32 17.49 12.75
CA GLU A 131 -14.08 18.95 12.87
C GLU A 131 -13.85 19.81 11.60
N LEU A 132 -13.51 19.24 10.45
CA LEU A 132 -13.22 19.92 9.19
C LEU A 132 -14.48 20.10 8.34
N GLN A 133 -15.45 20.85 8.88
CA GLN A 133 -16.64 21.28 8.15
C GLN A 133 -16.40 22.46 7.18
N ALA A 134 -15.16 22.91 6.94
CA ALA A 134 -14.93 24.06 6.06
C ALA A 134 -14.09 23.78 4.79
N VAL A 135 -13.10 22.87 4.82
CA VAL A 135 -12.23 22.62 3.65
C VAL A 135 -11.77 21.16 3.68
N GLY A 136 -12.44 20.26 2.93
CA GLY A 136 -12.03 18.85 2.84
C GLY A 136 -13.16 17.81 2.89
N SER A 137 -14.42 18.22 3.06
CA SER A 137 -15.58 17.30 3.04
C SER A 137 -15.71 16.45 1.77
N GLN A 138 -14.95 16.76 0.71
CA GLN A 138 -15.02 16.10 -0.59
C GLN A 138 -14.06 14.91 -0.74
N TYR A 139 -12.95 14.85 0.01
CA TYR A 139 -11.89 13.85 -0.20
C TYR A 139 -11.91 12.77 0.88
N LYS A 140 -12.93 11.90 0.83
CA LYS A 140 -13.16 10.83 1.82
C LYS A 140 -12.96 9.44 1.23
N ASP A 141 -12.67 9.34 -0.05
CA ASP A 141 -12.50 8.07 -0.74
C ASP A 141 -11.12 7.52 -0.40
N TRP A 142 -10.97 6.20 -0.32
CA TRP A 142 -9.67 5.58 -0.03
C TRP A 142 -8.59 5.97 -1.05
N LYS A 143 -8.96 6.21 -2.31
CA LYS A 143 -8.04 6.68 -3.35
C LYS A 143 -7.43 8.05 -3.07
N ASP A 144 -8.03 8.85 -2.20
CA ASP A 144 -7.53 10.18 -1.82
C ASP A 144 -6.34 10.13 -0.84
N PHE A 145 -6.02 8.94 -0.35
CA PHE A 145 -4.99 8.72 0.67
C PHE A 145 -3.77 7.99 0.10
N SER A 146 -2.59 8.48 0.47
CA SER A 146 -1.34 7.78 0.21
C SER A 146 -0.41 7.74 1.43
N VAL A 147 0.27 6.61 1.60
CA VAL A 147 1.37 6.45 2.56
C VAL A 147 2.67 6.32 1.79
N LEU A 148 3.59 7.25 2.03
CA LEU A 148 4.86 7.36 1.35
C LEU A 148 6.01 6.97 2.26
N TYR A 149 6.88 6.09 1.77
CA TYR A 149 8.05 5.59 2.50
C TYR A 149 9.31 5.57 1.64
N ARG A 150 10.47 5.40 2.27
CA ARG A 150 11.76 5.36 1.56
C ARG A 150 12.03 4.02 0.89
N ALA A 151 11.62 2.90 1.52
CA ALA A 151 11.98 1.55 1.08
C ALA A 151 10.81 0.56 1.19
N ASN A 152 10.69 -0.35 0.22
CA ASN A 152 9.57 -1.28 0.09
C ASN A 152 9.33 -2.19 1.31
N HIS A 153 10.37 -2.55 2.07
CA HIS A 153 10.20 -3.40 3.25
C HIS A 153 9.32 -2.75 4.34
N GLN A 154 9.22 -1.41 4.36
CA GLN A 154 8.39 -0.67 5.31
C GLN A 154 6.90 -0.89 5.04
N ALA A 155 6.50 -1.18 3.80
CA ALA A 155 5.11 -1.42 3.43
C ALA A 155 4.47 -2.55 4.24
N LYS A 156 5.23 -3.61 4.55
CA LYS A 156 4.71 -4.84 5.20
C LYS A 156 3.95 -4.57 6.50
N VAL A 157 4.42 -3.64 7.34
CA VAL A 157 3.77 -3.32 8.62
C VAL A 157 2.44 -2.57 8.38
N PHE A 158 2.41 -1.68 7.40
CA PHE A 158 1.21 -0.94 7.00
C PHE A 158 0.19 -1.84 6.30
N GLU A 159 0.64 -2.76 5.44
CA GLU A 159 -0.22 -3.80 4.86
C GLU A 159 -0.91 -4.64 5.94
N LYS A 160 -0.19 -5.04 7.00
CA LYS A 160 -0.77 -5.76 8.15
C LYS A 160 -1.80 -4.90 8.89
N ALA A 161 -1.47 -3.63 9.17
CA ALA A 161 -2.38 -2.71 9.86
C ALA A 161 -3.66 -2.42 9.04
N PHE A 162 -3.53 -2.19 7.73
CA PHE A 162 -4.65 -1.97 6.82
C PHE A 162 -5.52 -3.21 6.69
N ARG A 163 -4.92 -4.40 6.56
CA ARG A 163 -5.67 -5.67 6.57
C ARG A 163 -6.45 -5.91 7.86
N ARG A 164 -5.91 -5.52 9.02
CA ARG A 164 -6.60 -5.59 10.32
C ARG A 164 -7.73 -4.57 10.42
N ALA A 165 -7.51 -3.36 9.93
CA ALA A 165 -8.49 -2.27 9.91
C ALA A 165 -9.49 -2.35 8.75
N GLN A 166 -9.42 -3.41 7.93
CA GLN A 166 -10.26 -3.61 6.74
C GLN A 166 -10.19 -2.44 5.74
N ILE A 167 -9.02 -1.83 5.62
CA ILE A 167 -8.74 -0.76 4.67
C ILE A 167 -8.22 -1.38 3.38
N PRO A 168 -8.88 -1.17 2.23
CA PRO A 168 -8.38 -1.66 0.95
C PRO A 168 -7.17 -0.82 0.53
N TYR A 169 -6.14 -1.48 0.00
CA TYR A 169 -4.88 -0.83 -0.35
C TYR A 169 -4.23 -1.46 -1.57
N LYS A 170 -3.35 -0.69 -2.23
CA LYS A 170 -2.44 -1.16 -3.27
C LYS A 170 -1.01 -0.73 -2.96
N VAL A 171 -0.04 -1.52 -3.42
CA VAL A 171 1.39 -1.20 -3.33
C VAL A 171 1.88 -0.78 -4.71
N SER A 172 2.42 0.43 -4.84
CA SER A 172 3.02 0.93 -6.09
C SER A 172 4.55 0.76 -6.03
N GLY A 173 5.14 0.28 -7.14
CA GLY A 173 6.58 0.06 -7.24
C GLY A 173 7.13 -1.12 -6.43
N GLY A 174 6.26 -2.07 -6.06
CA GLY A 174 6.62 -3.30 -5.34
C GLY A 174 5.53 -4.37 -5.47
N GLN A 175 5.83 -5.60 -5.06
CA GLN A 175 4.86 -6.70 -5.06
C GLN A 175 3.99 -6.62 -3.80
N SER A 176 2.67 -6.45 -3.97
CA SER A 176 1.71 -6.50 -2.86
C SER A 176 1.68 -7.89 -2.22
N PHE A 177 1.25 -8.00 -0.95
CA PHE A 177 0.98 -9.29 -0.32
C PHE A 177 0.07 -10.20 -1.18
N PHE A 178 -0.97 -9.62 -1.78
CA PHE A 178 -1.91 -10.33 -2.67
C PHE A 178 -1.37 -10.62 -4.07
N ASP A 179 -0.20 -10.06 -4.44
CA ASP A 179 0.46 -10.33 -5.72
C ASP A 179 1.42 -11.51 -5.68
N ARG A 180 1.68 -12.06 -4.49
CA ARG A 180 2.52 -13.24 -4.32
C ARG A 180 1.85 -14.45 -4.96
N ALA A 181 2.64 -15.26 -5.66
CA ALA A 181 2.12 -16.41 -6.41
C ALA A 181 1.33 -17.34 -5.49
N GLU A 182 1.89 -17.66 -4.32
CA GLU A 182 1.26 -18.55 -3.36
C GLU A 182 -0.07 -17.99 -2.81
N ILE A 183 -0.16 -16.68 -2.63
CA ILE A 183 -1.40 -16.03 -2.16
C ILE A 183 -2.43 -15.97 -3.27
N LYS A 184 -2.01 -15.70 -4.51
CA LYS A 184 -2.91 -15.71 -5.67
C LYS A 184 -3.49 -17.08 -5.95
N ASP A 185 -2.71 -18.15 -5.75
CA ASP A 185 -3.19 -19.51 -5.92
C ASP A 185 -4.30 -19.83 -4.91
N LEU A 186 -4.08 -19.54 -3.61
CA LEU A 186 -5.11 -19.71 -2.59
C LEU A 186 -6.32 -18.82 -2.84
N CYS A 187 -6.12 -17.58 -3.29
CA CYS A 187 -7.23 -16.71 -3.69
C CYS A 187 -8.01 -17.28 -4.88
N GLY A 188 -7.36 -17.98 -5.82
CA GLY A 188 -8.04 -18.68 -6.92
C GLY A 188 -8.97 -19.78 -6.41
N TRP A 189 -8.49 -20.61 -5.48
CA TRP A 189 -9.33 -21.61 -4.80
C TRP A 189 -10.53 -20.98 -4.08
N LEU A 190 -10.25 -19.95 -3.29
CA LEU A 190 -11.25 -19.26 -2.49
C LEU A 190 -12.28 -18.51 -3.36
N ARG A 191 -11.86 -17.90 -4.47
CA ARG A 191 -12.76 -17.29 -5.46
C ARG A 191 -13.70 -18.33 -6.05
N LEU A 192 -13.16 -19.48 -6.45
CA LEU A 192 -13.97 -20.57 -7.00
C LEU A 192 -15.02 -21.07 -5.99
N LEU A 193 -14.69 -21.16 -4.69
CA LEU A 193 -15.67 -21.49 -3.64
C LEU A 193 -16.86 -20.53 -3.57
N THR A 194 -16.68 -19.28 -3.99
CA THR A 194 -17.73 -18.26 -3.92
C THR A 194 -18.44 -18.02 -5.24
N ASN A 195 -17.75 -18.25 -6.35
CA ASN A 195 -18.24 -18.03 -7.69
C ASN A 195 -17.72 -19.15 -8.61
N ASN A 196 -18.57 -20.14 -8.84
CA ASN A 196 -18.25 -21.26 -9.73
C ASN A 196 -18.11 -20.84 -11.21
N ASP A 197 -18.59 -19.65 -11.58
CA ASP A 197 -18.48 -19.12 -12.95
C ASP A 197 -17.17 -18.33 -13.20
N ASP A 198 -16.26 -18.32 -12.22
CA ASP A 198 -14.95 -17.67 -12.33
C ASP A 198 -13.93 -18.58 -13.05
N ASP A 199 -13.99 -18.62 -14.38
CA ASP A 199 -13.10 -19.45 -15.21
C ASP A 199 -11.59 -19.20 -14.96
N PRO A 200 -11.10 -17.95 -14.78
CA PRO A 200 -9.71 -17.71 -14.39
C PRO A 200 -9.34 -18.34 -13.03
N ALA A 201 -10.22 -18.23 -12.03
CA ALA A 201 -10.02 -18.87 -10.73
C ALA A 201 -10.05 -20.40 -10.83
N PHE A 202 -10.97 -20.95 -11.63
CA PHE A 202 -11.03 -22.38 -11.95
C PHE A 202 -9.72 -22.89 -12.53
N MET A 203 -9.22 -22.22 -13.58
CA MET A 203 -7.97 -22.60 -14.25
C MET A 203 -6.79 -22.59 -13.30
N ARG A 204 -6.73 -21.63 -12.38
CA ARG A 204 -5.66 -21.56 -11.37
C ARG A 204 -5.78 -22.65 -10.32
N ALA A 205 -6.99 -22.87 -9.78
CA ALA A 205 -7.24 -23.84 -8.73
C ALA A 205 -6.97 -25.27 -9.23
N VAL A 206 -7.46 -25.64 -10.42
CA VAL A 206 -7.32 -26.99 -10.96
C VAL A 206 -5.86 -27.35 -11.29
N THR A 207 -5.03 -26.37 -11.68
CA THR A 207 -3.61 -26.60 -12.03
C THR A 207 -2.65 -26.56 -10.85
N THR A 208 -3.06 -25.96 -9.73
CA THR A 208 -2.15 -25.68 -8.61
C THR A 208 -2.75 -26.13 -7.27
N PRO A 209 -2.15 -27.12 -6.58
CA PRO A 209 -1.05 -28.00 -7.01
C PRO A 209 -1.40 -28.93 -8.20
N LYS A 210 -0.39 -29.57 -8.81
CA LYS A 210 -0.60 -30.45 -9.98
C LYS A 210 -1.41 -31.69 -9.61
N ARG A 211 -2.58 -31.89 -10.25
CA ARG A 211 -3.50 -33.01 -10.02
C ARG A 211 -3.61 -34.02 -11.16
N GLY A 212 -2.63 -34.02 -12.06
CA GLY A 212 -2.65 -34.90 -13.25
C GLY A 212 -3.66 -34.48 -14.32
N ILE A 213 -4.28 -33.30 -14.20
CA ILE A 213 -5.12 -32.69 -15.24
C ILE A 213 -4.22 -31.87 -16.16
N GLY A 214 -4.01 -32.36 -17.38
CA GLY A 214 -3.10 -31.75 -18.35
C GLY A 214 -3.72 -30.60 -19.14
N HIS A 215 -2.86 -29.80 -19.79
CA HIS A 215 -3.26 -28.70 -20.66
C HIS A 215 -4.25 -29.12 -21.76
N VAL A 216 -4.06 -30.31 -22.35
CA VAL A 216 -4.93 -30.83 -23.43
C VAL A 216 -6.35 -31.06 -22.93
N THR A 217 -6.50 -31.60 -21.71
CA THR A 217 -7.79 -31.80 -21.06
C THR A 217 -8.48 -30.47 -20.78
N LEU A 218 -7.75 -29.48 -20.26
CA LEU A 218 -8.28 -28.15 -19.97
C LEU A 218 -8.68 -27.41 -21.24
N GLN A 219 -7.90 -27.53 -22.33
CA GLN A 219 -8.22 -26.95 -23.62
C GLN A 219 -9.51 -27.56 -24.20
N ALA A 220 -9.65 -28.89 -24.14
CA ALA A 220 -10.86 -29.57 -24.59
C ALA A 220 -12.09 -29.19 -23.74
N LEU A 221 -11.92 -29.05 -22.41
CA LEU A 221 -12.96 -28.55 -21.51
C LEU A 221 -13.36 -27.11 -21.86
N GLY A 222 -12.39 -26.23 -22.14
CA GLY A 222 -12.66 -24.85 -22.54
C GLY A 222 -13.37 -24.73 -23.89
N ASN A 223 -13.01 -25.56 -24.86
CA ASN A 223 -13.72 -25.65 -26.14
C ASN A 223 -15.16 -26.14 -25.95
N PHE A 224 -15.37 -27.12 -25.06
CA PHE A 224 -16.69 -27.63 -24.71
C PHE A 224 -17.54 -26.54 -24.01
N GLY A 225 -17.01 -25.88 -22.98
CA GLY A 225 -17.69 -24.80 -22.27
C GLY A 225 -18.07 -23.65 -23.20
N SER A 226 -17.17 -23.27 -24.12
CA SER A 226 -17.43 -22.23 -25.12
C SER A 226 -18.55 -22.61 -26.09
N LEU A 227 -18.60 -23.87 -26.54
CA LEU A 227 -19.63 -24.37 -27.46
C LEU A 227 -21.02 -24.37 -26.82
N TYR A 228 -21.11 -24.78 -25.56
CA TYR A 228 -22.37 -24.91 -24.82
C TYR A 228 -22.72 -23.68 -23.97
N LYS A 229 -21.87 -22.64 -23.97
CA LYS A 229 -22.00 -21.43 -23.15
C LYS A 229 -22.13 -21.71 -21.66
N LEU A 230 -21.35 -22.67 -21.18
CA LEU A 230 -21.27 -23.04 -19.76
C LEU A 230 -19.94 -22.56 -19.19
N SER A 231 -19.90 -22.28 -17.89
CA SER A 231 -18.62 -22.08 -17.20
C SER A 231 -17.81 -23.38 -17.19
N LEU A 232 -16.50 -23.29 -16.96
CA LEU A 232 -15.62 -24.45 -16.87
C LEU A 232 -16.05 -25.38 -15.73
N PHE A 233 -16.52 -24.82 -14.62
CA PHE A 233 -17.01 -25.59 -13.48
C PHE A 233 -18.32 -26.31 -13.77
N GLU A 234 -19.30 -25.62 -14.37
CA GLU A 234 -20.57 -26.24 -14.75
C GLU A 234 -20.37 -27.36 -15.79
N SER A 235 -19.41 -27.17 -16.69
CA SER A 235 -19.05 -28.15 -17.72
C SER A 235 -18.62 -29.50 -17.14
N LEU A 236 -18.08 -29.56 -15.91
CA LEU A 236 -17.64 -30.80 -15.26
C LEU A 236 -18.77 -31.81 -15.06
N PHE A 237 -19.99 -31.30 -14.85
CA PHE A 237 -21.18 -32.10 -14.53
C PHE A 237 -22.09 -32.31 -15.75
N SER A 238 -21.67 -31.86 -16.93
CA SER A 238 -22.42 -32.09 -18.16
C SER A 238 -22.34 -33.56 -18.61
N ASN A 239 -23.49 -34.16 -18.87
CA ASN A 239 -23.59 -35.55 -19.37
C ASN A 239 -22.85 -35.75 -20.70
N SER A 240 -22.75 -34.70 -21.52
CA SER A 240 -22.10 -34.75 -22.83
C SER A 240 -20.58 -34.65 -22.75
N LEU A 241 -19.98 -34.35 -21.59
CA LEU A 241 -18.54 -34.16 -21.46
C LEU A 241 -17.74 -35.42 -21.85
N ALA A 242 -18.30 -36.61 -21.56
CA ALA A 242 -17.71 -37.90 -21.91
C ALA A 242 -17.63 -38.18 -23.42
N THR A 243 -18.28 -37.37 -24.25
CA THR A 243 -18.18 -37.47 -25.72
C THR A 243 -16.91 -36.82 -26.28
N VAL A 244 -16.31 -35.88 -25.53
CA VAL A 244 -15.15 -35.07 -25.97
C VAL A 244 -13.87 -35.44 -25.22
N LEU A 245 -14.00 -35.99 -24.00
CA LEU A 245 -12.86 -36.33 -23.15
C LEU A 245 -12.81 -37.83 -22.79
N PRO A 246 -11.60 -38.43 -22.68
CA PRO A 246 -11.45 -39.79 -22.18
C PRO A 246 -12.01 -39.97 -20.76
N ALA A 247 -12.51 -41.15 -20.43
CA ALA A 247 -13.13 -41.46 -19.15
C ALA A 247 -12.25 -41.10 -17.92
N LYS A 248 -10.93 -41.32 -18.01
CA LYS A 248 -9.99 -40.95 -16.94
C LYS A 248 -9.97 -39.44 -16.70
N ALA A 249 -9.94 -38.64 -17.76
CA ALA A 249 -9.91 -37.18 -17.67
C ALA A 249 -11.23 -36.64 -17.10
N VAL A 250 -12.37 -37.19 -17.53
CA VAL A 250 -13.69 -36.88 -16.97
C VAL A 250 -13.75 -37.22 -15.48
N GLY A 251 -13.25 -38.40 -15.09
CA GLY A 251 -13.19 -38.83 -13.69
C GLY A 251 -12.42 -37.85 -12.81
N SER A 252 -11.21 -37.46 -13.21
CA SER A 252 -10.40 -36.49 -12.45
C SER A 252 -11.04 -35.10 -12.35
N LEU A 253 -11.70 -34.63 -13.42
CA LEU A 253 -12.42 -33.36 -13.44
C LEU A 253 -13.64 -33.38 -12.51
N GLN A 254 -14.42 -34.47 -12.52
CA GLN A 254 -15.57 -34.63 -11.64
C GLN A 254 -15.18 -34.80 -10.18
N GLU A 255 -14.08 -35.50 -9.90
CA GLU A 255 -13.52 -35.61 -8.56
C GLU A 255 -13.14 -34.24 -8.01
N PHE A 256 -12.47 -33.40 -8.81
CA PHE A 256 -12.18 -32.01 -8.46
C PHE A 256 -13.47 -31.21 -8.19
N GLY A 257 -14.47 -31.30 -9.07
CA GLY A 257 -15.74 -30.61 -8.88
C GLY A 257 -16.49 -31.04 -7.60
N ARG A 258 -16.51 -32.34 -7.30
CA ARG A 258 -17.10 -32.85 -6.05
C ARG A 258 -16.35 -32.36 -4.82
N TYR A 259 -15.01 -32.35 -4.87
CA TYR A 259 -14.17 -31.83 -3.81
C TYR A 259 -14.44 -30.33 -3.55
N MET A 260 -14.59 -29.54 -4.62
CA MET A 260 -14.96 -28.13 -4.51
C MET A 260 -16.33 -27.92 -3.87
N ASN A 261 -17.34 -28.69 -4.27
CA ASN A 261 -18.68 -28.62 -3.68
C ASN A 261 -18.67 -29.02 -2.19
N ASP A 262 -17.87 -30.03 -1.81
CA ASP A 262 -17.68 -30.42 -0.40
C ASP A 262 -16.99 -29.31 0.41
N LEU A 263 -15.92 -28.72 -0.14
CA LEU A 263 -15.23 -27.59 0.49
C LEU A 263 -16.18 -26.40 0.70
N GLU A 264 -17.00 -26.07 -0.29
CA GLU A 264 -18.00 -24.99 -0.19
C GLU A 264 -19.00 -25.30 0.94
N HIS A 265 -19.53 -26.53 0.96
CA HIS A 265 -20.46 -26.97 2.01
C HIS A 265 -19.83 -26.89 3.40
N ARG A 266 -18.59 -27.37 3.59
CA ARG A 266 -17.89 -27.28 4.87
C ARG A 266 -17.57 -25.84 5.25
N ALA A 267 -17.16 -24.99 4.31
CA ALA A 267 -16.87 -23.58 4.56
C ALA A 267 -18.12 -22.80 5.03
N LYS A 268 -19.31 -23.15 4.53
CA LYS A 268 -20.60 -22.59 4.99
C LYS A 268 -20.91 -22.92 6.46
N HIS A 269 -20.48 -24.07 6.94
CA HIS A 269 -20.77 -24.56 8.30
C HIS A 269 -19.63 -24.28 9.30
N THR A 270 -18.51 -23.73 8.82
CA THR A 270 -17.34 -23.40 9.65
C THR A 270 -17.52 -21.99 10.21
N VAL A 271 -17.70 -21.86 11.53
CA VAL A 271 -18.06 -20.60 12.19
C VAL A 271 -17.06 -20.21 13.27
N GLY A 272 -16.54 -18.99 13.21
CA GLY A 272 -15.57 -18.51 14.20
C GLY A 272 -14.12 -18.84 13.85
N ALA A 273 -13.18 -18.12 14.48
CA ALA A 273 -11.78 -18.14 14.12
C ALA A 273 -11.09 -19.49 14.35
N GLN A 274 -11.40 -20.19 15.43
CA GLN A 274 -10.75 -21.46 15.75
C GLN A 274 -11.09 -22.54 14.71
N ASP A 275 -12.38 -22.70 14.41
CA ASP A 275 -12.86 -23.70 13.44
C ASP A 275 -12.38 -23.35 12.03
N ALA A 276 -12.39 -22.06 11.66
CA ALA A 276 -11.83 -21.60 10.40
C ALA A 276 -10.34 -21.92 10.25
N ARG A 277 -9.56 -21.79 11.34
CA ARG A 277 -8.12 -22.12 11.33
C ARG A 277 -7.89 -23.61 11.12
N VAL A 278 -8.68 -24.46 11.78
CA VAL A 278 -8.61 -25.91 11.59
C VAL A 278 -8.96 -26.27 10.14
N PHE A 279 -10.09 -25.76 9.64
CA PHE A 279 -10.53 -25.98 8.27
C PHE A 279 -9.47 -25.58 7.23
N LEU A 280 -8.88 -24.39 7.35
CA LEU A 280 -7.87 -23.91 6.41
C LEU A 280 -6.59 -24.75 6.44
N ASN A 281 -6.16 -25.18 7.63
CA ASN A 281 -4.99 -26.06 7.77
C ASN A 281 -5.25 -27.45 7.18
N ASP A 282 -6.43 -28.01 7.40
CA ASP A 282 -6.80 -29.31 6.84
C ASP A 282 -6.94 -29.23 5.33
N TRP A 283 -7.54 -28.16 4.79
CA TRP A 283 -7.57 -27.90 3.36
C TRP A 283 -6.18 -27.83 2.73
N LEU A 284 -5.23 -27.10 3.35
CA LEU A 284 -3.85 -27.00 2.85
C LEU A 284 -3.12 -28.35 2.84
N LYS A 285 -3.41 -29.22 3.81
CA LYS A 285 -2.88 -30.60 3.85
C LYS A 285 -3.52 -31.47 2.80
N ASP A 286 -4.85 -31.42 2.65
CA ASP A 286 -5.60 -32.22 1.66
C ASP A 286 -5.10 -31.99 0.24
N ILE A 287 -4.71 -30.75 -0.08
CA ILE A 287 -4.16 -30.40 -1.39
C ILE A 287 -2.63 -30.54 -1.48
N ASP A 288 -1.95 -30.97 -0.41
CA ASP A 288 -0.49 -31.03 -0.29
C ASP A 288 0.22 -29.72 -0.66
N TYR A 289 -0.34 -28.57 -0.24
CA TYR A 289 0.17 -27.26 -0.67
C TYR A 289 1.58 -26.96 -0.16
N GLU A 290 1.89 -27.35 1.07
CA GLU A 290 3.23 -27.16 1.65
C GLU A 290 4.27 -27.91 0.80
N LYS A 291 4.05 -29.20 0.56
CA LYS A 291 4.91 -30.02 -0.29
C LYS A 291 5.04 -29.43 -1.69
N HIS A 292 3.94 -28.95 -2.28
CA HIS A 292 3.98 -28.29 -3.59
C HIS A 292 4.92 -27.08 -3.62
N LEU A 293 4.95 -26.25 -2.58
CA LEU A 293 5.87 -25.10 -2.50
C LEU A 293 7.33 -25.52 -2.36
N TYR A 294 7.60 -26.57 -1.57
CA TYR A 294 8.96 -27.10 -1.40
C TYR A 294 9.47 -27.81 -2.66
N ASP A 295 8.61 -28.53 -3.37
CA ASP A 295 8.97 -29.20 -4.63
C ASP A 295 9.16 -28.21 -5.80
N ALA A 296 8.56 -27.01 -5.71
CA ALA A 296 8.61 -25.99 -6.76
C ALA A 296 9.82 -25.06 -6.69
N GLU A 297 10.54 -25.02 -5.57
CA GLU A 297 11.64 -24.08 -5.32
C GLU A 297 12.93 -24.81 -4.98
N ASP A 298 14.03 -24.45 -5.64
CA ASP A 298 15.35 -25.05 -5.37
C ASP A 298 15.91 -24.67 -3.99
N SER A 299 15.42 -23.57 -3.40
CA SER A 299 15.87 -23.06 -2.11
C SER A 299 14.84 -23.30 -1.01
N GLU A 300 15.20 -24.16 -0.06
CA GLU A 300 14.38 -24.46 1.13
C GLU A 300 14.02 -23.18 1.91
N LYS A 301 14.94 -22.22 1.98
CA LYS A 301 14.71 -20.93 2.65
C LYS A 301 13.61 -20.10 1.97
N VAL A 302 13.55 -20.14 0.63
CA VAL A 302 12.52 -19.43 -0.14
C VAL A 302 11.17 -20.14 0.02
N ALA A 303 11.16 -21.47 -0.06
CA ALA A 303 9.96 -22.28 0.18
C ALA A 303 9.38 -22.03 1.59
N ALA A 304 10.20 -22.08 2.63
CA ALA A 304 9.79 -21.79 4.00
C ALA A 304 9.24 -20.36 4.16
N ALA A 305 9.82 -19.39 3.47
CA ALA A 305 9.33 -18.01 3.47
C ALA A 305 7.96 -17.86 2.77
N ARG A 306 7.71 -18.61 1.68
CA ARG A 306 6.39 -18.67 1.03
C ARG A 306 5.37 -19.37 1.90
N TRP A 307 5.76 -20.47 2.54
CA TRP A 307 4.91 -21.18 3.50
C TRP A 307 4.51 -20.29 4.69
N THR A 308 5.44 -19.48 5.19
CA THR A 308 5.13 -18.47 6.22
C THR A 308 4.07 -17.46 5.72
N ASN A 309 4.11 -17.08 4.45
CA ASN A 309 3.09 -16.17 3.90
C ASN A 309 1.71 -16.84 3.80
N VAL A 310 1.67 -18.12 3.44
CA VAL A 310 0.45 -18.94 3.42
C VAL A 310 -0.16 -19.02 4.81
N MET A 311 0.65 -19.34 5.82
CA MET A 311 0.18 -19.41 7.21
C MET A 311 -0.28 -18.03 7.72
N ASP A 312 0.46 -16.96 7.41
CA ASP A 312 0.04 -15.57 7.71
C ASP A 312 -1.32 -15.23 7.04
N PHE A 313 -1.60 -15.75 5.85
CA PHE A 313 -2.88 -15.57 5.15
C PHE A 313 -4.01 -16.36 5.80
N CYS A 314 -3.78 -17.63 6.14
CA CYS A 314 -4.77 -18.48 6.79
C CYS A 314 -5.12 -17.98 8.19
N ASP A 315 -4.13 -17.55 8.97
CA ASP A 315 -4.36 -16.95 10.29
C ASP A 315 -5.16 -15.65 10.15
N TRP A 316 -4.87 -14.83 9.14
CA TRP A 316 -5.64 -13.61 8.86
C TRP A 316 -7.09 -13.91 8.45
N MET A 317 -7.33 -14.92 7.61
CA MET A 317 -8.66 -15.37 7.23
C MET A 317 -9.45 -15.89 8.44
N ALA A 318 -8.81 -16.73 9.25
CA ALA A 318 -9.40 -17.28 10.46
C ALA A 318 -9.82 -16.17 11.44
N GLN A 319 -8.94 -15.22 11.74
CA GLN A 319 -9.24 -14.10 12.64
C GLN A 319 -10.46 -13.26 12.20
N ARG A 320 -10.74 -13.19 10.90
CA ARG A 320 -11.91 -12.48 10.36
C ARG A 320 -13.23 -13.21 10.60
N CYS A 321 -13.20 -14.51 10.87
CA CYS A 321 -14.39 -15.28 11.23
C CYS A 321 -14.88 -14.96 12.66
N GLY A 322 -14.14 -14.15 13.42
CA GLY A 322 -14.59 -13.64 14.73
C GLY A 322 -14.54 -14.68 15.84
N GLY A 323 -15.35 -14.48 16.89
CA GLY A 323 -15.31 -15.27 18.12
C GLY A 323 -14.39 -14.67 19.18
N GLN A 324 -13.86 -15.51 20.07
CA GLN A 324 -12.94 -15.07 21.13
C GLN A 324 -11.56 -14.80 20.52
N ILE A 325 -11.18 -13.53 20.46
CA ILE A 325 -9.89 -13.09 19.97
C ILE A 325 -9.15 -12.43 21.13
N GLU A 326 -7.94 -12.88 21.41
CA GLU A 326 -7.06 -12.18 22.34
C GLU A 326 -6.51 -10.91 21.67
N ASP A 327 -6.79 -9.76 22.26
CA ASP A 327 -6.13 -8.51 21.86
C ASP A 327 -4.68 -8.48 22.39
N ARG A 328 -3.87 -7.55 21.89
CA ARG A 328 -2.47 -7.33 22.27
C ARG A 328 -2.25 -7.13 23.78
N SER A 329 -3.30 -6.77 24.53
CA SER A 329 -3.27 -6.66 26.00
C SER A 329 -3.56 -7.97 26.73
N GLY A 330 -3.77 -9.07 26.00
CA GLY A 330 -4.22 -10.37 26.56
C GLY A 330 -5.70 -10.40 26.95
N ALA A 331 -6.49 -9.40 26.53
CA ALA A 331 -7.91 -9.35 26.83
C ALA A 331 -8.70 -10.09 25.74
N THR A 332 -9.57 -11.01 26.14
CA THR A 332 -10.47 -11.71 25.21
C THR A 332 -11.60 -10.77 24.79
N VAL A 333 -11.59 -10.37 23.52
CA VAL A 333 -12.67 -9.60 22.92
C VAL A 333 -13.54 -10.55 22.11
N GLU A 334 -14.83 -10.56 22.39
CA GLU A 334 -15.80 -11.31 21.60
C GLU A 334 -16.24 -10.46 20.39
N LYS A 335 -15.87 -10.93 19.19
CA LYS A 335 -16.39 -10.36 17.94
C LYS A 335 -17.50 -11.25 17.38
N GLU A 336 -18.41 -10.62 16.63
CA GLU A 336 -19.42 -11.30 15.83
C GLU A 336 -18.80 -12.48 15.07
N ARG A 337 -19.35 -13.68 15.26
CA ARG A 337 -18.91 -14.88 14.57
C ARG A 337 -19.50 -14.89 13.16
N LYS A 338 -18.64 -15.11 12.18
CA LYS A 338 -19.00 -15.21 10.77
C LYS A 338 -18.61 -16.58 10.24
N THR A 339 -19.32 -17.02 9.21
CA THR A 339 -18.92 -18.22 8.48
C THR A 339 -17.63 -17.96 7.70
N LEU A 340 -16.83 -19.00 7.45
CA LEU A 340 -15.67 -18.87 6.60
C LEU A 340 -16.08 -18.40 5.20
N LEU A 341 -17.20 -18.87 4.66
CA LEU A 341 -17.68 -18.47 3.34
C LEU A 341 -17.94 -16.96 3.25
N GLU A 342 -18.58 -16.33 4.25
CA GLU A 342 -18.79 -14.87 4.27
C GLU A 342 -17.48 -14.08 4.23
N VAL A 343 -16.47 -14.55 4.97
CA VAL A 343 -15.14 -13.94 4.96
C VAL A 343 -14.49 -14.10 3.59
N VAL A 344 -14.60 -15.29 3.00
CA VAL A 344 -14.06 -15.59 1.67
C VAL A 344 -14.71 -14.70 0.61
N GLN A 345 -16.03 -14.47 0.64
CA GLN A 345 -16.72 -13.55 -0.27
C GLN A 345 -16.14 -12.14 -0.18
N THR A 346 -15.85 -11.67 1.04
CA THR A 346 -15.21 -10.36 1.25
C THR A 346 -13.81 -10.30 0.64
N ILE A 347 -13.04 -11.39 0.70
CA ILE A 347 -11.67 -11.45 0.15
C ILE A 347 -11.67 -11.65 -1.36
N ALA A 348 -12.60 -12.41 -1.92
CA ALA A 348 -12.78 -12.54 -3.36
C ALA A 348 -13.00 -11.17 -4.00
N LEU A 349 -13.77 -10.29 -3.34
CA LEU A 349 -13.93 -8.89 -3.77
C LEU A 349 -12.63 -8.09 -3.67
N LEU A 350 -11.85 -8.24 -2.59
CA LEU A 350 -10.58 -7.53 -2.44
C LEU A 350 -9.49 -8.00 -3.44
N SER A 351 -9.44 -9.30 -3.75
CA SER A 351 -8.46 -9.85 -4.69
C SER A 351 -8.76 -9.50 -6.16
N THR A 352 -10.05 -9.43 -6.53
CA THR A 352 -10.46 -9.00 -7.88
C THR A 352 -10.22 -7.52 -8.12
N ILE A 353 -10.20 -6.69 -7.07
CA ILE A 353 -9.82 -5.28 -7.16
C ILE A 353 -8.38 -5.17 -7.72
N SER A 354 -7.42 -5.95 -7.24
CA SER A 354 -6.02 -5.90 -7.75
C SER A 354 -5.88 -6.23 -9.25
N GLU A 355 -6.83 -6.93 -9.86
CA GLU A 355 -6.78 -7.34 -11.27
C GLU A 355 -7.43 -6.34 -12.24
N ARG A 356 -8.19 -5.36 -11.75
CA ARG A 356 -8.88 -4.38 -12.61
C ARG A 356 -7.99 -3.18 -12.93
N GLU A 357 -7.61 -3.01 -14.20
CA GLU A 357 -6.97 -1.79 -14.68
C GLU A 357 -7.97 -0.60 -14.62
N GLY A 358 -7.99 0.15 -13.51
CA GLY A 358 -8.88 1.30 -13.32
C GLY A 358 -8.58 2.12 -12.06
N ASP A 359 -9.26 3.27 -11.93
CA ASP A 359 -9.20 4.15 -10.75
C ASP A 359 -9.95 3.50 -9.57
N GLN A 360 -9.28 2.58 -8.89
CA GLN A 360 -9.82 1.84 -7.76
C GLN A 360 -9.84 2.70 -6.50
N ASP A 361 -10.94 2.62 -5.75
CA ASP A 361 -11.06 3.28 -4.45
C ASP A 361 -10.26 2.55 -3.35
N VAL A 362 -8.93 2.73 -3.36
CA VAL A 362 -7.99 2.07 -2.44
C VAL A 362 -6.86 3.00 -1.99
N VAL A 363 -6.37 2.82 -0.77
CA VAL A 363 -5.22 3.58 -0.24
C VAL A 363 -3.95 3.18 -0.99
N THR A 364 -3.15 4.16 -1.42
CA THR A 364 -1.90 3.90 -2.14
C THR A 364 -0.70 3.88 -1.21
N LEU A 365 -0.08 2.71 -1.02
CA LEU A 365 1.24 2.54 -0.43
C LEU A 365 2.29 2.71 -1.52
N SER A 366 3.24 3.64 -1.39
CA SER A 366 4.25 3.87 -2.43
C SER A 366 5.60 4.29 -1.86
N THR A 367 6.66 3.99 -2.60
CA THR A 367 7.96 4.60 -2.33
C THR A 367 7.95 6.06 -2.77
N LEU A 368 8.77 6.89 -2.14
CA LEU A 368 8.98 8.28 -2.56
C LEU A 368 9.39 8.40 -4.03
N HIS A 369 10.18 7.45 -4.54
CA HIS A 369 10.58 7.41 -5.96
C HIS A 369 9.42 7.08 -6.90
N ALA A 370 8.58 6.12 -6.54
CA ALA A 370 7.42 5.73 -7.34
C ALA A 370 6.25 6.73 -7.24
N ALA A 371 6.27 7.61 -6.24
CA ALA A 371 5.29 8.67 -6.08
C ALA A 371 5.55 9.91 -6.96
N LYS A 372 6.71 9.97 -7.64
CA LYS A 372 7.03 11.09 -8.52
C LYS A 372 6.00 11.23 -9.65
N GLY A 373 5.58 12.45 -9.91
CA GLY A 373 4.53 12.76 -10.89
C GLY A 373 3.09 12.55 -10.39
N LEU A 374 2.90 11.88 -9.26
CA LEU A 374 1.58 11.65 -8.66
C LEU A 374 1.22 12.71 -7.62
N GLU A 375 -0.02 12.72 -7.16
CA GLU A 375 -0.52 13.65 -6.14
C GLU A 375 -1.77 13.09 -5.45
N TRP A 376 -1.93 13.42 -4.16
CA TRP A 376 -3.07 13.00 -3.34
C TRP A 376 -3.54 14.13 -2.43
N PRO A 377 -4.86 14.21 -2.14
CA PRO A 377 -5.40 15.07 -1.10
C PRO A 377 -4.71 14.90 0.25
N HIS A 378 -4.51 13.64 0.66
CA HIS A 378 -3.99 13.28 1.97
C HIS A 378 -2.75 12.39 1.85
N VAL A 379 -1.62 12.87 2.38
CA VAL A 379 -0.35 12.12 2.36
C VAL A 379 0.16 11.89 3.77
N MET A 380 0.56 10.65 4.04
CA MET A 380 1.29 10.23 5.25
C MET A 380 2.72 9.87 4.87
N LEU A 381 3.65 10.74 5.22
CA LEU A 381 5.08 10.52 5.05
C LEU A 381 5.64 9.83 6.30
N ILE A 382 5.96 8.55 6.18
CA ILE A 382 6.26 7.69 7.32
C ILE A 382 7.75 7.45 7.53
N SER A 383 8.09 7.07 8.77
CA SER A 383 9.42 6.67 9.21
C SER A 383 10.53 7.68 8.83
N CYS A 384 10.26 8.97 9.00
CA CYS A 384 11.21 10.07 8.82
C CYS A 384 12.25 10.08 9.95
N VAL A 385 13.19 9.13 9.90
CA VAL A 385 14.21 8.86 10.91
C VAL A 385 15.59 8.94 10.27
N GLU A 386 16.57 9.48 10.98
CA GLU A 386 17.97 9.48 10.53
C GLU A 386 18.48 8.07 10.21
N GLY A 387 19.08 7.92 9.04
CA GLY A 387 19.54 6.64 8.49
C GLY A 387 18.46 5.84 7.75
N LEU A 388 17.21 6.29 7.75
CA LEU A 388 16.17 5.84 6.80
C LEU A 388 15.91 6.95 5.77
N LEU A 389 15.57 8.16 6.23
CA LEU A 389 15.40 9.34 5.39
C LEU A 389 15.95 10.55 6.16
N PRO A 390 17.17 11.03 5.88
CA PRO A 390 18.05 10.60 4.78
C PRO A 390 18.61 9.18 4.98
N PHE A 391 18.66 8.42 3.89
CA PHE A 391 19.27 7.09 3.86
C PHE A 391 20.79 7.17 4.08
N LYS A 392 21.33 6.23 4.86
CA LYS A 392 22.78 6.05 5.05
C LYS A 392 23.18 4.62 4.69
N LEU A 393 24.14 4.47 3.78
CA LEU A 393 24.79 3.17 3.56
C LEU A 393 25.86 3.00 4.65
N GLY A 394 25.44 2.42 5.78
CA GLY A 394 26.31 1.81 6.81
C GLY A 394 27.77 2.26 6.87
N GLU A 395 28.70 1.31 6.68
CA GLU A 395 30.16 1.49 6.78
C GLU A 395 30.78 2.13 5.53
N ASP A 396 30.09 2.09 4.37
CA ASP A 396 30.56 2.70 3.12
C ASP A 396 30.65 4.24 3.21
N ASP A 397 29.90 4.87 4.13
CA ASP A 397 29.99 6.31 4.38
C ASP A 397 31.32 6.73 5.05
N ALA A 398 32.07 5.80 5.64
CA ALA A 398 33.34 6.10 6.31
C ALA A 398 34.49 6.36 5.32
N GLU A 399 34.45 5.74 4.13
CA GLU A 399 35.45 5.91 3.06
C GLU A 399 35.03 6.95 2.01
N ALA A 400 33.79 7.42 2.08
CA ALA A 400 33.22 8.37 1.14
C ALA A 400 33.76 9.80 1.34
N SER A 401 34.12 10.49 0.25
CA SER A 401 34.55 11.89 0.34
C SER A 401 33.44 12.79 0.88
N ALA A 402 33.80 13.87 1.58
CA ALA A 402 32.83 14.84 2.11
C ALA A 402 31.88 15.38 1.01
N GLU A 403 32.40 15.56 -0.20
CA GLU A 403 31.63 15.98 -1.38
C GLU A 403 30.58 14.94 -1.78
N SER A 404 30.94 13.65 -1.83
CA SER A 404 30.01 12.57 -2.16
C SER A 404 28.89 12.40 -1.11
N ILE A 405 29.21 12.62 0.17
CA ILE A 405 28.22 12.62 1.26
C ILE A 405 27.27 13.79 1.11
N ALA A 406 27.78 14.99 0.80
CA ALA A 406 26.97 16.16 0.56
C ALA A 406 26.03 15.97 -0.64
N LEU A 407 26.52 15.42 -1.76
CA LEU A 407 25.71 15.12 -2.95
C LEU A 407 24.58 14.14 -2.65
N ARG A 408 24.86 13.04 -1.92
CA ARG A 408 23.83 12.07 -1.51
C ARG A 408 22.80 12.69 -0.57
N LEU A 409 23.24 13.54 0.36
CA LEU A 409 22.32 14.27 1.23
C LEU A 409 21.43 15.24 0.44
N GLN A 410 21.97 15.91 -0.57
CA GLN A 410 21.20 16.78 -1.45
C GLN A 410 20.13 15.99 -2.23
N GLU A 411 20.45 14.78 -2.69
CA GLU A 411 19.50 13.89 -3.37
C GLU A 411 18.40 13.40 -2.42
N GLU A 412 18.74 12.93 -1.22
CA GLU A 412 17.74 12.52 -0.22
C GLU A 412 16.85 13.69 0.21
N ARG A 413 17.37 14.92 0.20
CA ARG A 413 16.57 16.14 0.44
C ARG A 413 15.60 16.42 -0.71
N ARG A 414 16.00 16.24 -1.97
CA ARG A 414 15.08 16.30 -3.13
C ARG A 414 14.00 15.23 -3.00
N LEU A 415 14.35 14.04 -2.54
CA LEU A 415 13.39 12.96 -2.31
C LEU A 415 12.35 13.34 -1.22
N MET A 416 12.81 13.96 -0.13
CA MET A 416 11.93 14.52 0.89
C MET A 416 11.01 15.61 0.31
N TYR A 417 11.57 16.54 -0.46
CA TYR A 417 10.82 17.61 -1.13
C TYR A 417 9.74 17.05 -2.08
N VAL A 418 10.08 16.03 -2.88
CA VAL A 418 9.10 15.34 -3.73
C VAL A 418 7.98 14.76 -2.88
N GLY A 419 8.30 14.07 -1.78
CA GLY A 419 7.31 13.50 -0.85
C GLY A 419 6.34 14.53 -0.27
N ILE A 420 6.85 15.66 0.22
CA ILE A 420 6.03 16.76 0.77
C ILE A 420 5.12 17.33 -0.33
N THR A 421 5.64 17.56 -1.53
CA THR A 421 4.91 18.18 -2.66
C THR A 421 3.96 17.23 -3.37
N ARG A 422 3.80 15.98 -2.91
CA ARG A 422 2.71 15.10 -3.36
C ARG A 422 1.38 15.40 -2.67
N ALA A 423 1.44 16.05 -1.50
CA ALA A 423 0.27 16.37 -0.69
C ALA A 423 -0.43 17.63 -1.20
N GLN A 424 -1.73 17.55 -1.46
CA GLN A 424 -2.53 18.72 -1.85
C GLN A 424 -3.08 19.47 -0.62
N ARG A 425 -3.68 18.75 0.34
CA ARG A 425 -4.46 19.35 1.44
C ARG A 425 -3.87 19.12 2.82
N THR A 426 -3.51 17.87 3.13
CA THR A 426 -2.98 17.53 4.47
C THR A 426 -1.74 16.68 4.34
N LEU A 427 -0.73 16.99 5.16
CA LEU A 427 0.49 16.21 5.28
C LEU A 427 0.70 15.78 6.74
N LEU A 428 0.80 14.48 6.95
CA LEU A 428 1.28 13.89 8.20
C LEU A 428 2.72 13.42 7.99
N VAL A 429 3.60 13.76 8.92
CA VAL A 429 4.99 13.30 8.96
C VAL A 429 5.20 12.54 10.26
N SER A 430 5.59 11.27 10.17
CA SER A 430 5.85 10.44 11.36
C SER A 430 7.30 10.01 11.46
N TRP A 431 7.78 9.84 12.69
CA TRP A 431 9.10 9.30 12.99
C TRP A 431 9.04 8.32 14.16
N LEU A 432 10.05 7.46 14.25
CA LEU A 432 10.10 6.37 15.23
C LEU A 432 11.08 6.67 16.36
N ARG A 433 10.64 6.55 17.61
CA ARG A 433 11.50 6.62 18.82
C ARG A 433 12.40 5.40 18.94
N ARG A 434 11.95 4.24 18.46
CA ARG A 434 12.74 3.00 18.41
C ARG A 434 12.54 2.32 17.07
N ARG A 435 13.60 1.79 16.49
CA ARG A 435 13.55 1.05 15.22
C ARG A 435 14.43 -0.19 15.25
N LYS A 436 14.10 -1.16 14.40
CA LYS A 436 14.97 -2.32 14.17
C LYS A 436 16.12 -1.93 13.24
N LYS A 437 17.35 -2.30 13.62
CA LYS A 437 18.52 -2.29 12.73
C LYS A 437 19.12 -3.68 12.78
N GLY A 438 18.91 -4.47 11.72
CA GLY A 438 19.23 -5.90 11.75
C GLY A 438 18.38 -6.64 12.79
N ARG A 439 19.05 -7.26 13.77
CA ARG A 439 18.38 -7.97 14.88
C ARG A 439 18.16 -7.11 16.14
N GLU A 440 18.76 -5.93 16.20
CA GLU A 440 18.75 -5.09 17.40
C GLU A 440 17.72 -3.97 17.32
N MET A 441 17.18 -3.58 18.48
CA MET A 441 16.32 -2.41 18.63
C MET A 441 17.16 -1.22 19.07
N ILE A 442 17.26 -0.20 18.21
CA ILE A 442 18.01 1.02 18.50
C ILE A 442 17.06 2.20 18.74
N ALA A 443 17.53 3.21 19.48
CA ALA A 443 16.84 4.48 19.58
C ALA A 443 16.84 5.18 18.21
N GLY A 444 15.69 5.68 17.80
CA GLY A 444 15.52 6.44 16.58
C GLY A 444 15.75 7.93 16.84
N THR A 445 16.47 8.57 15.92
CA THR A 445 16.66 10.02 15.91
C THR A 445 15.76 10.60 14.81
N PRO A 446 14.95 11.63 15.08
CA PRO A 446 14.11 12.24 14.04
C PRO A 446 14.97 12.72 12.88
N SER A 447 14.47 12.59 11.66
CA SER A 447 15.14 13.10 10.47
C SER A 447 15.43 14.59 10.61
N ARG A 448 16.64 15.03 10.24
CA ARG A 448 16.98 16.45 10.15
C ARG A 448 16.01 17.24 9.28
N PHE A 449 15.40 16.60 8.28
CA PHE A 449 14.44 17.24 7.38
C PHE A 449 13.21 17.75 8.12
N ILE A 450 12.83 17.13 9.25
CA ILE A 450 11.71 17.60 10.08
C ILE A 450 12.02 18.97 10.69
N ALA A 451 13.25 19.18 11.17
CA ALA A 451 13.67 20.48 11.70
C ALA A 451 13.77 21.53 10.59
N GLU A 452 14.28 21.13 9.43
CA GLU A 452 14.46 22.01 8.27
C GLU A 452 13.13 22.43 7.61
N MET A 453 11.99 21.78 7.92
CA MET A 453 10.67 22.26 7.50
C MET A 453 10.32 23.65 8.04
N GLY A 454 10.97 24.10 9.12
CA GLY A 454 10.70 25.42 9.70
C GLY A 454 9.24 25.59 10.13
N LEU A 455 8.65 24.55 10.71
CA LEU A 455 7.25 24.50 11.10
C LEU A 455 6.94 25.53 12.20
N ASP A 456 5.84 26.28 12.04
CA ASP A 456 5.42 27.35 12.95
C ASP A 456 5.02 26.82 14.35
N LYS A 457 4.93 27.71 15.35
CA LYS A 457 4.46 27.36 16.71
C LYS A 457 3.02 26.81 16.73
N THR A 458 2.22 27.10 15.71
CA THR A 458 0.85 26.60 15.53
C THR A 458 0.78 25.19 14.94
N THR A 459 1.92 24.61 14.53
CA THR A 459 1.99 23.21 14.14
C THR A 459 1.61 22.32 15.31
N VAL A 460 0.53 21.55 15.12
CA VAL A 460 0.07 20.57 16.12
C VAL A 460 1.12 19.46 16.26
N LYS A 461 1.94 19.56 17.31
CA LYS A 461 2.75 18.45 17.80
C LYS A 461 1.86 17.65 18.73
N GLU A 462 1.34 16.53 18.26
CA GLU A 462 0.52 15.66 19.12
C GLU A 462 1.42 14.87 20.06
N ASP A 463 1.51 15.30 21.34
CA ASP A 463 2.20 14.52 22.38
C ASP A 463 1.37 13.25 22.69
N PRO A 464 1.97 12.04 22.58
CA PRO A 464 1.33 10.77 22.91
C PRO A 464 0.64 10.74 24.27
N ARG A 465 1.21 11.39 25.29
CA ARG A 465 0.69 11.35 26.66
C ARG A 465 -0.55 12.21 26.82
N GLU A 466 -0.58 13.36 26.16
CA GLU A 466 -1.73 14.26 26.22
C GLU A 466 -2.92 13.71 25.43
N LYS A 467 -2.68 13.07 24.27
CA LYS A 467 -3.75 12.44 23.50
C LYS A 467 -4.34 11.22 24.20
N ILE A 468 -3.51 10.38 24.84
CA ILE A 468 -4.00 9.26 25.66
C ILE A 468 -4.78 9.78 26.87
N ARG A 469 -4.36 10.89 27.49
CA ARG A 469 -5.09 11.53 28.58
C ARG A 469 -6.43 12.10 28.11
N ALA A 470 -6.46 12.74 26.95
CA ALA A 470 -7.68 13.29 26.35
C ALA A 470 -8.65 12.18 25.93
N LEU A 471 -8.18 11.13 25.26
CA LEU A 471 -8.99 9.97 24.90
C LEU A 471 -9.53 9.24 26.14
N ARG A 472 -8.70 9.05 27.19
CA ARG A 472 -9.17 8.48 28.46
C ARG A 472 -10.24 9.34 29.12
N ALA A 473 -10.10 10.67 29.07
CA ALA A 473 -11.11 11.59 29.58
C ALA A 473 -12.41 11.52 28.77
N GLU A 474 -12.32 11.45 27.44
CA GLU A 474 -13.48 11.32 26.54
C GLU A 474 -14.20 9.98 26.71
N PHE A 475 -13.46 8.87 26.85
CA PHE A 475 -14.02 7.56 27.16
C PHE A 475 -14.66 7.51 28.56
N ALA A 476 -14.04 8.16 29.56
CA ALA A 476 -14.62 8.26 30.90
C ALA A 476 -15.92 9.10 30.89
N GLN A 477 -15.96 10.16 30.10
CA GLN A 477 -17.14 11.01 29.94
C GLN A 477 -18.27 10.27 29.23
N ARG A 478 -17.99 9.57 28.11
CA ARG A 478 -18.99 8.72 27.44
C ARG A 478 -19.51 7.59 28.33
N ALA A 479 -18.66 6.99 29.16
CA ALA A 479 -19.08 5.98 30.12
C ALA A 479 -19.99 6.57 31.21
N ALA A 480 -19.67 7.78 31.70
CA ALA A 480 -20.50 8.50 32.66
C ALA A 480 -21.86 8.90 32.07
N ASP A 481 -21.88 9.40 30.84
CA ASP A 481 -23.10 9.78 30.12
C ASP A 481 -23.97 8.55 29.83
N GLY A 482 -23.36 7.43 29.44
CA GLY A 482 -24.06 6.16 29.26
C GLY A 482 -24.64 5.58 30.56
N ALA A 483 -23.92 5.71 31.68
CA ALA A 483 -24.41 5.30 32.99
C ALA A 483 -25.56 6.20 33.48
N ALA A 484 -25.47 7.51 33.24
CA ALA A 484 -26.52 8.47 33.56
C ALA A 484 -27.79 8.23 32.74
N ALA A 485 -27.64 7.97 31.43
CA ALA A 485 -28.76 7.62 30.56
C ALA A 485 -29.46 6.34 31.02
N LYS A 486 -28.69 5.30 31.40
CA LYS A 486 -29.22 4.02 31.89
C LYS A 486 -29.99 4.18 33.21
N ALA A 487 -29.44 4.97 34.14
CA ALA A 487 -30.10 5.30 35.41
C ALA A 487 -31.41 6.08 35.21
N LEU A 488 -31.47 6.97 34.21
CA LEU A 488 -32.69 7.71 33.86
C LEU A 488 -33.80 6.78 33.35
N THR A 489 -33.46 5.83 32.48
CA THR A 489 -34.40 4.80 31.99
C THR A 489 -34.89 3.87 33.10
N GLU A 490 -34.05 3.51 34.07
CA GLU A 490 -34.45 2.67 35.22
C GLU A 490 -35.31 3.43 36.23
N ALA A 491 -35.16 4.75 36.35
CA ALA A 491 -36.02 5.58 37.19
C ALA A 491 -37.41 5.80 36.55
N GLN A 492 -37.46 5.91 35.22
CA GLN A 492 -38.70 6.03 34.46
C GLN A 492 -39.51 4.72 34.44
N SER A 493 -38.84 3.56 34.43
CA SER A 493 -39.53 2.27 34.51
C SER A 493 -40.10 1.97 35.91
N LYS A 494 -39.54 2.55 36.97
CA LYS A 494 -40.04 2.40 38.36
C LYS A 494 -41.14 3.39 38.77
N SER A 495 -41.33 4.46 38.00
CA SER A 495 -42.37 5.49 38.27
C SER A 495 -43.65 5.32 37.43
N GLY A 496 -43.70 4.28 36.58
CA GLY A 496 -44.85 3.93 35.75
C GLY A 496 -45.73 2.79 36.28
N LEU A 497 -45.77 2.57 37.60
CA LEU A 497 -46.68 1.65 38.28
C LEU A 497 -47.61 2.41 39.23
#